data_AF-A0A409VB61-F1
#
_entry.id   AF-A0A409VB61-F1
#
_cell.length_a   1.000
_cell.length_b   1.000
_cell.length_c   1.000
_cell.angle_alpha   90.00
_cell.angle_beta   90.00
_cell.angle_gamma   90.00
#
_symmetry.space_group_name_H-M   'P 1'
#
loop_
_entity.id
_entity.type
_entity.pdbx_description
1 polymer ?
#
loop_
_entity_poly.entity_id
_entity_poly.type
_entity_poly.pdbx_seq_one_letter_code
_entity_poly.pdbx_strand_id
1 'polypeptide(L)'
;MDELKGAKKEYIRDLENQYIAEIERLQRDMRTQVNILQYDRQKLIEANNNLKSELINVKQQFETVKTLADIRGKELIGAQKFLSKADTISITDLTAKVLALNGEISGAVASLSKGLVHQVHEVKEEEMKRLYDDVVQMIGEPLTRMLVEEGRQLEPDKEILTSKIELWDPNDPKISDFFTAVYMNIQNAEEPAVSGRWRALTQAHTRPSTDGWKEDLISKMMKVFKLASWRTSDKNHCLSFEGKLAPIFKAVEDLRIALGEKITSSDIHVSLVPPNSRFDALWMDNGFAEAKAKPVQGESVQRVVGTTGLGLKRAIFGRRGPSGEVMFESILSPQVVLESTLKDTLNPPPTRRTKPTHKAEISTPNPGMVHPGPSTHRVNTDVNHSLVAKVNCKELNSEIYQMAVRLSKEVVYERTQELPVEDLDQVYAHVEKMMGRPLFLTLAKEAWRSSLDDSIKAPNPFLVCAVLRAHIIYICMTIIDKGPLI
;
A
#
# COMPACT_ATOMS: atom_id res chain seq x y z
N MET A 1 36.14 136.11 41.85
CA MET A 1 34.87 135.54 41.31
C MET A 1 35.11 134.72 40.05
N ASP A 2 36.02 135.14 39.17
CA ASP A 2 36.38 134.36 37.98
C ASP A 2 37.18 133.08 38.26
N GLU A 3 38.06 133.07 39.28
CA GLU A 3 38.75 131.84 39.73
C GLU A 3 37.77 130.76 40.22
N LEU A 4 36.73 131.13 40.97
CA LEU A 4 35.72 130.19 41.49
C LEU A 4 34.86 129.60 40.36
N LYS A 5 34.57 130.39 39.32
CA LYS A 5 33.90 129.90 38.10
C LYS A 5 34.80 128.96 37.30
N GLY A 6 36.11 129.23 37.27
CA GLY A 6 37.13 128.36 36.68
C GLY A 6 37.19 126.99 37.37
N ALA A 7 37.37 126.99 38.69
CA ALA A 7 37.44 125.76 39.49
C ALA A 7 36.15 124.92 39.43
N LYS A 8 34.97 125.56 39.43
CA LYS A 8 33.69 124.85 39.26
C LYS A 8 33.56 124.22 37.87
N LYS A 9 34.02 124.90 36.83
CA LYS A 9 34.00 124.40 35.45
C LYS A 9 34.99 123.25 35.25
N GLU A 10 36.12 123.28 35.93
CA GLU A 10 37.10 122.20 35.94
C GLU A 10 36.57 120.96 36.67
N TYR A 11 36.00 121.13 37.87
CA TYR A 11 35.35 120.04 38.61
C TYR A 11 34.22 119.36 37.83
N ILE A 12 33.36 120.15 37.15
CA ILE A 12 32.29 119.59 36.30
C ILE A 12 32.88 118.75 35.17
N ARG A 13 33.96 119.22 34.54
CA ARG A 13 34.63 118.52 33.43
C ARG A 13 35.25 117.20 33.89
N ASP A 14 35.87 117.19 35.07
CA ASP A 14 36.45 115.97 35.65
C ASP A 14 35.37 114.95 36.02
N LEU A 15 34.26 115.42 36.60
CA LEU A 15 33.11 114.58 36.92
C LEU A 15 32.46 114.00 35.65
N GLU A 16 32.30 114.82 34.60
CA GLU A 16 31.82 114.39 33.29
C GLU A 16 32.76 113.35 32.67
N ASN A 17 34.07 113.59 32.68
CA ASN A 17 35.08 112.64 32.19
C ASN A 17 35.04 111.31 32.97
N GLN A 18 34.89 111.36 34.29
CA GLN A 18 34.78 110.17 35.13
C GLN A 18 33.50 109.38 34.82
N TYR A 19 32.37 110.06 34.64
CA TYR A 19 31.10 109.43 34.27
C TYR A 19 31.15 108.82 32.87
N ILE A 20 31.76 109.51 31.91
CA ILE A 20 32.00 108.99 30.54
C ILE A 20 32.87 107.74 30.61
N ALA A 21 33.98 107.76 31.34
CA ALA A 21 34.88 106.61 31.48
C ALA A 21 34.18 105.40 32.12
N GLU A 22 33.33 105.61 33.13
CA GLU A 22 32.56 104.53 33.76
C GLU A 22 31.48 103.96 32.82
N ILE A 23 30.77 104.82 32.08
CA ILE A 23 29.83 104.38 31.02
C ILE A 23 30.57 103.54 29.98
N GLU A 24 31.74 103.98 29.51
CA GLU A 24 32.54 103.25 28.54
C GLU A 24 33.06 101.91 29.08
N ARG A 25 33.43 101.85 30.37
CA ARG A 25 33.81 100.60 31.04
C ARG A 25 32.62 99.64 31.08
N LEU A 26 31.47 100.09 31.59
CA LEU A 26 30.25 99.28 31.66
C LEU A 26 29.78 98.82 30.28
N GLN A 27 29.86 99.68 29.26
CA GLN A 27 29.55 99.31 27.88
C GLN A 27 30.53 98.29 27.30
N ARG A 28 31.82 98.34 27.67
CA ARG A 28 32.81 97.32 27.28
C ARG A 28 32.53 95.99 27.99
N ASP A 29 32.29 96.01 29.29
CA ASP A 29 31.99 94.81 30.08
C ASP A 29 30.71 94.14 29.58
N MET A 30 29.66 94.92 29.32
CA MET A 30 28.40 94.42 28.76
C MET A 30 28.60 93.84 27.35
N ARG A 31 29.41 94.47 26.48
CA ARG A 31 29.75 93.92 25.16
C ARG A 31 30.48 92.59 25.27
N THR A 32 31.46 92.50 26.18
CA THR A 32 32.18 91.24 26.45
C THR A 32 31.23 90.15 26.93
N GLN A 33 30.32 90.48 27.85
CA GLN A 33 29.35 89.52 28.38
C GLN A 33 28.36 89.05 27.30
N VAL A 34 27.88 89.95 26.44
CA VAL A 34 27.03 89.60 25.29
C VAL A 34 27.77 88.66 24.34
N ASN A 35 29.04 88.94 24.04
CA ASN A 35 29.84 88.07 23.16
C ASN A 35 30.05 86.67 23.75
N ILE A 36 30.32 86.58 25.06
CA ILE A 36 30.46 85.29 25.76
C ILE A 36 29.15 84.50 25.71
N LEU A 37 28.02 85.14 26.04
CA LEU A 37 26.70 84.48 26.02
C LEU A 37 26.29 84.06 24.60
N GLN A 38 26.66 84.85 23.58
CA GLN A 38 26.43 84.48 22.17
C GLN A 38 27.26 83.26 21.78
N TYR A 39 28.52 83.22 22.18
CA TYR A 39 29.40 82.07 21.96
C TYR A 39 28.87 80.80 22.64
N ASP A 40 28.48 80.88 23.90
CA ASP A 40 27.92 79.74 24.65
C ASP A 40 26.59 79.27 24.05
N ARG A 41 25.72 80.19 23.65
CA ARG A 41 24.47 79.87 22.95
C ARG A 41 24.74 79.10 21.66
N GLN A 42 25.73 79.54 20.88
CA GLN A 42 26.10 78.87 19.63
C GLN A 42 26.61 77.44 19.90
N LYS A 43 27.47 77.27 20.89
CA LYS A 43 27.99 75.97 21.31
C LYS A 43 26.87 75.02 21.78
N LEU A 44 25.88 75.53 22.52
CA LEU A 44 24.72 74.76 22.94
C LEU A 44 23.81 74.37 21.77
N ILE A 45 23.65 75.25 20.77
CA ILE A 45 22.89 74.95 19.55
C ILE A 45 23.55 73.80 18.78
N GLU A 46 24.87 73.85 18.61
CA GLU A 46 25.65 72.79 17.95
C GLU A 46 25.56 71.47 18.70
N ALA A 47 25.75 71.47 20.02
CA ALA A 47 25.61 70.28 20.85
C ALA A 47 24.20 69.68 20.76
N ASN A 48 23.15 70.51 20.77
CA ASN A 48 21.76 70.06 20.67
C ASN A 48 21.46 69.48 19.27
N ASN A 49 22.00 70.07 18.21
CA ASN A 49 21.87 69.54 16.86
C ASN A 49 22.59 68.19 16.71
N ASN A 50 23.76 68.02 17.32
CA ASN A 50 24.49 66.75 17.35
C ASN A 50 23.72 65.68 18.14
N LEU A 51 23.21 66.00 19.33
CA LEU A 51 22.39 65.06 20.10
C LEU A 51 21.09 64.68 19.38
N LYS A 52 20.48 65.60 18.64
CA LYS A 52 19.31 65.31 17.80
C LYS A 52 19.65 64.35 16.66
N SER A 53 20.77 64.55 15.97
CA SER A 53 21.18 63.64 14.90
C SER A 53 21.53 62.25 15.43
N GLU A 54 22.22 62.17 16.57
CA GLU A 54 22.48 60.91 17.28
C GLU A 54 21.18 60.21 17.70
N LEU A 55 20.21 60.93 18.25
CA LEU A 55 18.91 60.37 18.64
C LEU A 55 18.14 59.81 17.44
N ILE A 56 18.15 60.50 16.29
CA ILE A 56 17.52 60.02 15.06
C ILE A 56 18.22 58.75 14.57
N ASN A 57 19.56 58.73 14.57
CA ASN A 57 20.35 57.57 14.16
C ASN A 57 20.08 56.36 15.06
N VAL A 58 20.11 56.53 16.38
CA VAL A 58 19.84 55.44 17.34
C VAL A 58 18.41 54.91 17.18
N LYS A 59 17.41 55.78 16.97
CA LYS A 59 16.03 55.35 16.68
C LYS A 59 15.94 54.52 15.41
N GLN A 60 16.63 54.91 14.35
CA GLN A 60 16.65 54.17 13.09
C GLN A 60 17.33 52.79 13.26
N GLN A 61 18.45 52.73 13.99
CA GLN A 61 19.12 51.47 14.31
C GLN A 61 18.22 50.56 15.14
N PHE A 62 17.52 51.10 16.13
CA PHE A 62 16.59 50.34 16.96
C PHE A 62 15.46 49.71 16.13
N GLU A 63 14.80 50.48 15.26
CA GLU A 63 13.75 49.95 14.38
C GLU A 63 14.28 48.90 13.40
N THR A 64 15.51 49.06 12.91
CA THR A 64 16.18 48.07 12.05
C THR A 64 16.40 46.75 12.79
N VAL A 65 16.97 46.83 14.00
CA VAL A 65 17.23 45.65 14.85
C VAL A 65 15.93 44.95 15.25
N LYS A 66 14.89 45.72 15.58
CA LYS A 66 13.57 45.20 15.90
C LYS A 66 12.95 44.43 14.73
N THR A 67 13.00 45.00 13.52
CA THR A 67 12.51 44.34 12.30
C THR A 67 13.27 43.05 12.03
N LEU A 68 14.60 43.05 12.20
CA LEU A 68 15.42 41.85 12.02
C LEU A 68 15.11 40.77 13.06
N ALA A 69 14.88 41.17 14.32
CA ALA A 69 14.49 40.26 15.39
C ALA A 69 13.11 39.62 15.11
N ASP A 70 12.16 40.39 14.60
CA ASP A 70 10.83 39.88 14.20
C ASP A 70 10.92 38.88 13.05
N ILE A 71 11.76 39.15 12.04
CA ILE A 71 12.01 38.23 10.92
C ILE A 71 12.62 36.92 11.43
N ARG A 72 13.70 36.99 12.21
CA ARG A 72 14.36 35.81 12.77
C ARG A 72 13.46 35.03 13.72
N GLY A 73 12.60 35.70 14.49
CA GLY A 73 11.61 35.06 15.34
C GLY A 73 10.62 34.22 14.53
N LYS A 74 10.13 34.75 13.41
CA LYS A 74 9.24 34.00 12.49
C LYS A 74 9.95 32.82 11.85
N GLU A 75 11.20 33.01 11.40
CA GLU A 75 12.03 31.93 10.84
C GLU A 75 12.29 30.84 11.87
N LEU A 76 12.59 31.20 13.12
CA LEU A 76 12.85 30.24 14.19
C LEU A 76 11.60 29.47 14.60
N ILE A 77 10.41 30.11 14.61
CA ILE A 77 9.13 29.40 14.79
C ILE A 77 8.88 28.42 13.64
N GLY A 78 9.19 28.83 12.40
CA GLY A 78 9.12 27.94 11.23
C GLY A 78 10.07 26.75 11.35
N ALA A 79 11.33 27.01 11.72
CA ALA A 79 12.36 26.00 11.95
C ALA A 79 11.99 25.07 13.12
N GLN A 80 11.43 25.59 14.21
CA GLN A 80 11.00 24.78 15.35
C GLN A 80 9.83 23.86 14.97
N LYS A 81 8.85 24.36 14.22
CA LYS A 81 7.80 23.52 13.63
C LYS A 81 8.39 22.51 12.64
N PHE A 82 9.49 22.86 11.97
CA PHE A 82 10.26 21.98 11.09
C PHE A 82 11.10 20.93 11.86
N LEU A 83 11.49 21.21 13.10
CA LEU A 83 12.35 20.33 13.90
C LEU A 83 11.56 19.47 14.89
N SER A 84 10.32 19.82 15.24
CA SER A 84 9.50 19.03 16.14
C SER A 84 9.14 17.69 15.47
N LYS A 85 9.92 16.64 15.71
CA LYS A 85 9.76 15.26 15.17
C LYS A 85 8.54 14.51 15.72
N ALA A 86 7.40 15.17 15.85
CA ALA A 86 6.20 14.50 16.30
C ALA A 86 5.57 13.78 15.12
N ASP A 87 5.76 12.45 15.06
CA ASP A 87 4.85 11.61 14.28
C ASP A 87 3.43 11.89 14.76
N THR A 88 2.51 12.08 13.81
CA THR A 88 1.10 12.35 14.13
C THR A 88 0.34 11.07 14.48
N ILE A 89 0.93 9.91 14.25
CA ILE A 89 0.42 8.58 14.61
C ILE A 89 1.55 7.74 15.21
N SER A 90 1.21 6.79 16.07
CA SER A 90 2.19 5.85 16.62
C SER A 90 2.47 4.69 15.65
N ILE A 91 3.59 3.99 15.85
CA ILE A 91 3.90 2.74 15.12
C ILE A 91 2.84 1.66 15.40
N THR A 92 2.26 1.66 16.60
CA THR A 92 1.15 0.75 16.95
C THR A 92 -0.10 1.05 16.12
N ASP A 93 -0.45 2.33 15.94
CA ASP A 93 -1.58 2.73 15.09
C ASP A 93 -1.34 2.36 13.62
N LEU A 94 -0.10 2.54 13.15
CA LEU A 94 0.30 2.10 11.81
C LEU A 94 0.16 0.58 11.65
N THR A 95 0.63 -0.19 12.63
CA THR A 95 0.50 -1.65 12.64
C THR A 95 -0.97 -2.08 12.60
N ALA A 96 -1.83 -1.41 13.38
CA ALA A 96 -3.27 -1.65 13.35
C ALA A 96 -3.90 -1.36 11.97
N LYS A 97 -3.43 -0.32 11.26
CA LYS A 97 -3.86 -0.04 9.87
C LYS A 97 -3.48 -1.16 8.90
N VAL A 98 -2.26 -1.67 8.99
CA VAL A 98 -1.82 -2.81 8.16
C VAL A 98 -2.63 -4.07 8.45
N LEU A 99 -2.88 -4.36 9.73
CA LEU A 99 -3.70 -5.50 10.13
C LEU A 99 -5.15 -5.36 9.67
N ALA A 100 -5.74 -4.15 9.75
CA ALA A 100 -7.07 -3.87 9.23
C ALA A 100 -7.13 -4.11 7.72
N LEU A 101 -6.15 -3.61 6.96
CA LEU A 101 -6.06 -3.85 5.51
C LEU A 101 -5.94 -5.35 5.18
N ASN A 102 -5.05 -6.08 5.88
CA ASN A 102 -4.92 -7.53 5.72
C ASN A 102 -6.25 -8.27 6.00
N GLY A 103 -7.01 -7.80 7.00
CA GLY A 103 -8.33 -8.31 7.35
C GLY A 103 -9.38 -8.09 6.25
N GLU A 104 -9.47 -6.87 5.70
CA GLU A 104 -10.38 -6.54 4.61
C GLU A 104 -10.08 -7.35 3.35
N ILE A 105 -8.79 -7.45 2.97
CA ILE A 105 -8.36 -8.29 1.85
C ILE A 105 -8.74 -9.76 2.09
N SER A 106 -8.43 -10.28 3.27
CA SER A 106 -8.77 -11.66 3.65
C SER A 106 -10.26 -11.94 3.59
N GLY A 107 -11.08 -11.00 4.06
CA GLY A 107 -12.55 -11.09 4.03
C GLY A 107 -13.11 -11.05 2.61
N ALA A 108 -12.61 -10.16 1.76
CA ALA A 108 -13.03 -10.06 0.36
C ALA A 108 -12.66 -11.33 -0.43
N VAL A 109 -11.43 -11.84 -0.24
CA VAL A 109 -10.98 -13.10 -0.84
C VAL A 109 -11.88 -14.27 -0.42
N ALA A 110 -12.15 -14.41 0.86
CA ALA A 110 -12.99 -15.49 1.39
C ALA A 110 -14.45 -15.40 0.90
N SER A 111 -14.94 -14.19 0.59
CA SER A 111 -16.25 -13.99 -0.03
C SER A 111 -16.24 -14.41 -1.49
N LEU A 112 -15.18 -14.06 -2.23
CA LEU A 112 -15.06 -14.35 -3.65
C LEU A 112 -14.82 -15.84 -3.92
N SER A 113 -13.97 -16.50 -3.12
CA SER A 113 -13.64 -17.91 -3.28
C SER A 113 -14.87 -18.83 -3.19
N LYS A 114 -15.88 -18.46 -2.41
CA LYS A 114 -17.15 -19.20 -2.31
C LYS A 114 -17.96 -19.21 -3.61
N GLY A 115 -17.77 -18.18 -4.45
CA GLY A 115 -18.48 -18.03 -5.71
C GLY A 115 -17.71 -18.55 -6.92
N LEU A 116 -16.46 -18.99 -6.76
CA LEU A 116 -15.63 -19.44 -7.87
C LEU A 116 -15.90 -20.91 -8.21
N VAL A 117 -16.13 -21.16 -9.48
CA VAL A 117 -16.29 -22.50 -10.07
C VAL A 117 -15.28 -22.66 -11.21
N HIS A 118 -14.83 -23.89 -11.41
CA HIS A 118 -13.99 -24.21 -12.56
C HIS A 118 -14.84 -24.14 -13.83
N GLN A 119 -14.39 -23.38 -14.82
CA GLN A 119 -14.97 -23.35 -16.16
C GLN A 119 -13.83 -23.32 -17.18
N VAL A 120 -13.80 -24.34 -18.03
CA VAL A 120 -12.93 -24.37 -19.20
C VAL A 120 -13.39 -23.30 -20.18
N HIS A 121 -12.52 -22.35 -20.48
CA HIS A 121 -12.75 -21.33 -21.50
C HIS A 121 -12.02 -21.74 -22.78
N GLU A 122 -12.70 -21.66 -23.92
CA GLU A 122 -12.04 -21.74 -25.23
C GLU A 122 -11.31 -20.42 -25.50
N VAL A 123 -10.06 -20.33 -25.06
CA VAL A 123 -9.19 -19.18 -25.31
C VAL A 123 -8.25 -19.54 -26.46
N LYS A 124 -8.17 -18.67 -27.47
CA LYS A 124 -7.21 -18.84 -28.58
C LYS A 124 -5.79 -18.82 -28.04
N GLU A 125 -4.88 -19.57 -28.65
CA GLU A 125 -3.51 -19.72 -28.17
C GLU A 125 -2.78 -18.37 -28.03
N GLU A 126 -2.97 -17.45 -28.98
CA GLU A 126 -2.36 -16.12 -28.93
C GLU A 126 -2.93 -15.25 -27.79
N GLU A 127 -4.23 -15.38 -27.50
CA GLU A 127 -4.87 -14.69 -26.37
C GLU A 127 -4.38 -15.28 -25.04
N MET A 128 -4.25 -16.61 -24.96
CA MET A 128 -3.72 -17.30 -23.77
C MET A 128 -2.29 -16.87 -23.48
N LYS A 129 -1.45 -16.72 -24.51
CA LYS A 129 -0.07 -16.22 -24.35
C LYS A 129 -0.05 -14.79 -23.80
N ARG A 130 -0.85 -13.89 -24.38
CA ARG A 130 -0.97 -12.50 -23.86
C ARG A 130 -1.46 -12.46 -22.43
N LEU A 131 -2.44 -13.32 -22.11
CA LEU A 131 -2.98 -13.44 -20.77
C LEU A 131 -1.94 -13.96 -19.77
N TYR A 132 -1.14 -14.94 -20.20
CA TYR A 132 -0.02 -15.44 -19.43
C TYR A 132 0.99 -14.34 -19.14
N ASP A 133 1.46 -13.62 -20.17
CA ASP A 133 2.44 -12.53 -20.03
C ASP A 133 1.90 -11.43 -19.10
N ASP A 134 0.64 -11.02 -19.27
CA ASP A 134 -0.04 -10.07 -18.40
C ASP A 134 -0.06 -10.56 -16.94
N VAL A 135 -0.40 -11.83 -16.71
CA VAL A 135 -0.48 -12.40 -15.35
C VAL A 135 0.89 -12.66 -14.74
N VAL A 136 1.91 -13.05 -15.51
CA VAL A 136 3.31 -13.11 -15.06
C VAL A 136 3.76 -11.75 -14.54
N GLN A 137 3.48 -10.68 -15.29
CA GLN A 137 3.76 -9.31 -14.82
C GLN A 137 2.98 -8.94 -13.55
N MET A 138 1.84 -9.59 -13.31
CA MET A 138 0.96 -9.32 -12.16
C MET A 138 1.22 -10.16 -10.92
N ILE A 139 1.57 -11.43 -10.99
CA ILE A 139 1.73 -12.27 -9.79
C ILE A 139 3.05 -13.03 -9.73
N GLY A 140 3.88 -12.85 -10.76
CA GLY A 140 5.14 -13.53 -10.90
C GLY A 140 4.92 -14.91 -11.51
N GLU A 141 5.90 -15.33 -12.29
CA GLU A 141 5.79 -16.56 -13.04
C GLU A 141 5.52 -17.83 -12.22
N PRO A 142 6.11 -18.05 -11.03
CA PRO A 142 5.83 -19.26 -10.27
C PRO A 142 4.34 -19.45 -9.98
N LEU A 143 3.64 -18.37 -9.60
CA LEU A 143 2.21 -18.44 -9.30
C LEU A 143 1.37 -18.49 -10.58
N THR A 144 1.73 -17.73 -11.61
CA THR A 144 1.07 -17.80 -12.92
C THR A 144 1.13 -19.20 -13.49
N ARG A 145 2.29 -19.85 -13.41
CA ARG A 145 2.47 -21.20 -13.88
C ARG A 145 1.66 -22.18 -13.07
N MET A 146 1.66 -22.08 -11.74
CA MET A 146 0.78 -22.92 -10.91
C MET A 146 -0.71 -22.72 -11.24
N LEU A 147 -1.14 -21.52 -11.63
CA LEU A 147 -2.51 -21.28 -12.11
C LEU A 147 -2.78 -21.91 -13.46
N VAL A 148 -1.82 -21.81 -14.39
CA VAL A 148 -1.90 -22.52 -15.66
C VAL A 148 -1.86 -24.03 -15.44
N GLU A 149 -1.06 -24.52 -14.49
CA GLU A 149 -0.89 -25.94 -14.11
C GLU A 149 -2.16 -26.52 -13.51
N GLU A 150 -2.79 -25.78 -12.59
CA GLU A 150 -4.14 -26.09 -12.07
C GLU A 150 -5.17 -26.10 -13.22
N GLY A 151 -4.94 -25.30 -14.26
CA GLY A 151 -5.68 -25.37 -15.52
C GLY A 151 -5.29 -26.53 -16.45
N ARG A 152 -4.01 -26.89 -16.55
CA ARG A 152 -3.33 -27.82 -17.51
C ARG A 152 -1.88 -28.14 -17.04
N GLN A 153 -1.55 -29.39 -16.70
CA GLN A 153 -0.28 -29.83 -16.08
C GLN A 153 1.07 -29.44 -16.77
N LEU A 154 2.03 -28.89 -15.97
CA LEU A 154 3.54 -28.77 -15.97
C LEU A 154 4.33 -28.35 -17.26
N GLU A 155 5.42 -27.53 -17.30
CA GLU A 155 6.71 -27.37 -16.55
C GLU A 155 7.35 -25.91 -16.73
N PRO A 156 8.53 -25.52 -16.13
CA PRO A 156 8.83 -24.14 -15.66
C PRO A 156 10.03 -23.27 -16.19
N ASP A 157 10.02 -21.90 -16.06
CA ASP A 157 11.07 -21.04 -15.39
C ASP A 157 10.95 -19.46 -15.31
N LYS A 158 10.98 -18.88 -14.06
CA LYS A 158 11.44 -17.53 -13.48
C LYS A 158 10.88 -16.09 -13.80
N GLU A 159 10.23 -15.43 -12.80
CA GLU A 159 10.67 -14.25 -11.94
C GLU A 159 10.13 -12.86 -12.42
N ILE A 160 9.36 -12.05 -11.66
CA ILE A 160 9.75 -10.95 -10.73
C ILE A 160 8.43 -10.29 -10.24
N LEU A 161 8.29 -9.98 -8.95
CA LEU A 161 7.14 -9.19 -8.48
C LEU A 161 7.38 -8.51 -7.12
N THR A 162 8.03 -7.34 -7.11
CA THR A 162 8.17 -6.53 -5.91
C THR A 162 8.32 -5.05 -6.21
N SER A 163 7.80 -4.24 -5.27
CA SER A 163 7.89 -2.79 -5.09
C SER A 163 7.16 -1.93 -6.13
N LYS A 164 5.88 -1.67 -5.86
CA LYS A 164 5.17 -0.52 -6.43
C LYS A 164 4.52 0.42 -5.38
N ILE A 165 4.25 -0.05 -4.15
CA ILE A 165 3.78 0.77 -2.99
C ILE A 165 4.66 2.00 -2.68
N GLU A 166 5.97 1.87 -2.96
CA GLU A 166 6.97 2.90 -2.68
C GLU A 166 7.07 3.93 -3.82
N LEU A 167 6.27 3.80 -4.90
CA LEU A 167 6.32 4.73 -6.02
C LEU A 167 5.73 6.10 -5.65
N TRP A 168 6.47 7.14 -5.99
CA TRP A 168 6.09 8.54 -5.75
C TRP A 168 4.99 9.01 -6.69
N ASP A 169 5.10 8.59 -7.96
CA ASP A 169 4.11 8.81 -8.98
C ASP A 169 3.68 7.46 -9.59
N PRO A 170 2.45 7.04 -9.33
CA PRO A 170 1.89 5.82 -9.91
C PRO A 170 1.74 5.83 -11.44
N ASN A 171 1.53 7.01 -12.01
CA ASN A 171 1.16 7.18 -13.40
C ASN A 171 2.36 7.23 -14.33
N ASP A 172 3.49 7.71 -13.81
CA ASP A 172 4.72 7.84 -14.58
C ASP A 172 5.87 7.18 -13.82
N PRO A 173 6.25 5.94 -14.19
CA PRO A 173 7.40 5.26 -13.62
C PRO A 173 8.67 6.09 -13.67
N LYS A 174 8.87 6.94 -14.70
CA LYS A 174 10.08 7.77 -14.81
C LYS A 174 10.08 8.89 -13.77
N ILE A 175 8.93 9.52 -13.53
CA ILE A 175 8.78 10.51 -12.47
C ILE A 175 9.01 9.86 -11.10
N SER A 176 8.46 8.65 -10.91
CA SER A 176 8.69 7.90 -9.67
C SER A 176 10.17 7.52 -9.46
N ASP A 177 10.85 7.05 -10.51
CA ASP A 177 12.28 6.73 -10.46
C ASP A 177 13.10 7.99 -10.15
N PHE A 178 12.74 9.13 -10.74
CA PHE A 178 13.36 10.42 -10.45
C PHE A 178 13.18 10.83 -8.98
N PHE A 179 11.94 10.81 -8.46
CA PHE A 179 11.70 11.15 -7.05
C PHE A 179 12.36 10.16 -6.09
N THR A 180 12.43 8.88 -6.46
CA THR A 180 13.16 7.87 -5.69
C THR A 180 14.64 8.22 -5.63
N ALA A 181 15.27 8.55 -6.76
CA ALA A 181 16.67 8.96 -6.79
C ALA A 181 16.94 10.22 -5.97
N VAL A 182 16.07 11.24 -6.09
CA VAL A 182 16.16 12.48 -5.29
C VAL A 182 15.99 12.19 -3.81
N TYR A 183 15.00 11.38 -3.43
CA TYR A 183 14.76 11.00 -2.04
C TYR A 183 15.94 10.25 -1.44
N MET A 184 16.49 9.27 -2.16
CA MET A 184 17.66 8.50 -1.68
C MET A 184 18.87 9.42 -1.47
N ASN A 185 19.06 10.43 -2.30
CA ASN A 185 20.13 11.42 -2.09
C ASN A 185 19.88 12.26 -0.82
N ILE A 186 18.65 12.76 -0.62
CA ILE A 186 18.27 13.52 0.58
C ILE A 186 18.41 12.65 1.82
N GLN A 187 17.92 11.42 1.78
CA GLN A 187 17.98 10.46 2.88
C GLN A 187 19.43 10.14 3.29
N ASN A 188 20.36 10.13 2.35
CA ASN A 188 21.78 9.88 2.62
C ASN A 188 22.53 11.13 3.12
N ALA A 189 22.09 12.34 2.76
CA ALA A 189 22.76 13.59 3.09
C ALA A 189 22.21 14.26 4.36
N GLU A 190 20.93 14.06 4.65
CA GLU A 190 20.20 14.81 5.68
C GLU A 190 19.81 13.94 6.88
N GLU A 191 19.43 14.60 7.98
CA GLU A 191 18.88 13.91 9.15
C GLU A 191 17.54 13.21 8.80
N PRO A 192 17.23 12.02 9.36
CA PRO A 192 16.01 11.27 9.04
C PRO A 192 14.69 12.06 9.16
N ALA A 193 14.63 13.06 10.05
CA ALA A 193 13.44 13.90 10.18
C ALA A 193 13.25 14.85 9.00
N VAL A 194 14.35 15.34 8.43
CA VAL A 194 14.33 16.22 7.25
C VAL A 194 13.89 15.42 6.04
N SER A 195 14.49 14.25 5.81
CA SER A 195 14.09 13.36 4.70
C SER A 195 12.64 12.87 4.87
N GLY A 196 12.23 12.48 6.09
CA GLY A 196 10.86 12.05 6.40
C GLY A 196 9.82 13.13 6.08
N ARG A 197 10.11 14.39 6.39
CA ARG A 197 9.21 15.53 6.06
C ARG A 197 9.18 15.86 4.58
N TRP A 198 10.33 15.79 3.91
CA TRP A 198 10.37 15.97 2.46
C TRP A 198 9.48 14.91 1.79
N ARG A 199 9.60 13.64 2.22
CA ARG A 199 8.72 12.56 1.76
C ARG A 199 7.25 12.86 2.02
N ALA A 200 6.91 13.29 3.23
CA ALA A 200 5.55 13.63 3.60
C ALA A 200 4.96 14.74 2.73
N LEU A 201 5.71 15.81 2.49
CA LEU A 201 5.27 16.92 1.66
C LEU A 201 5.10 16.49 0.20
N THR A 202 6.10 15.80 -0.37
CA THR A 202 6.04 15.30 -1.74
C THR A 202 4.85 14.36 -1.93
N GLN A 203 4.67 13.36 -1.06
CA GLN A 203 3.55 12.42 -1.17
C GLN A 203 2.17 13.08 -0.99
N ALA A 204 2.05 14.09 -0.12
CA ALA A 204 0.81 14.85 0.03
C ALA A 204 0.43 15.60 -1.25
N HIS A 205 1.41 15.98 -2.07
CA HIS A 205 1.21 16.67 -3.35
C HIS A 205 1.17 15.74 -4.57
N THR A 206 1.62 14.48 -4.46
CA THR A 206 1.59 13.47 -5.54
C THR A 206 0.57 12.36 -5.30
N ARG A 207 -0.44 12.60 -4.45
CA ARG A 207 -1.49 11.60 -4.18
C ARG A 207 -2.20 11.22 -5.49
N PRO A 208 -2.28 9.94 -5.86
CA PRO A 208 -3.15 9.52 -6.95
C PRO A 208 -4.61 9.77 -6.59
N SER A 209 -5.41 10.11 -7.60
CA SER A 209 -6.84 9.94 -7.47
C SER A 209 -7.17 8.44 -7.40
N THR A 210 -8.19 8.12 -6.62
CA THR A 210 -8.74 6.77 -6.46
C THR A 210 -9.74 6.40 -7.55
N ASP A 211 -9.99 7.31 -8.50
CA ASP A 211 -10.87 7.08 -9.64
C ASP A 211 -10.30 5.98 -10.55
N GLY A 212 -11.13 5.00 -10.92
CA GLY A 212 -10.73 3.90 -11.79
C GLY A 212 -10.03 2.73 -11.09
N TRP A 213 -9.72 2.85 -9.79
CA TRP A 213 -9.08 1.79 -8.99
C TRP A 213 -9.89 0.49 -9.03
N LYS A 214 -11.21 0.62 -8.88
CA LYS A 214 -12.13 -0.52 -8.90
C LYS A 214 -12.10 -1.24 -10.26
N GLU A 215 -12.20 -0.50 -11.35
CA GLU A 215 -12.26 -1.04 -12.70
C GLU A 215 -10.95 -1.71 -13.09
N ASP A 216 -9.80 -1.10 -12.75
CA ASP A 216 -8.47 -1.69 -12.95
C ASP A 216 -8.29 -2.97 -12.10
N LEU A 217 -8.77 -2.98 -10.85
CA LEU A 217 -8.77 -4.18 -9.99
C LEU A 217 -9.48 -5.35 -10.66
N ILE A 218 -10.75 -5.10 -10.99
CA ILE A 218 -11.63 -6.12 -11.54
C ILE A 218 -11.07 -6.61 -12.88
N SER A 219 -10.62 -5.70 -13.75
CA SER A 219 -10.02 -6.05 -15.03
C SER A 219 -8.82 -7.00 -14.87
N LYS A 220 -7.89 -6.68 -13.96
CA LYS A 220 -6.72 -7.53 -13.66
C LYS A 220 -7.11 -8.88 -13.05
N MET A 221 -8.04 -8.90 -12.09
CA MET A 221 -8.53 -10.14 -11.50
C MET A 221 -9.22 -11.04 -12.53
N MET A 222 -10.02 -10.47 -13.42
CA MET A 222 -10.68 -11.22 -14.49
C MET A 222 -9.68 -11.87 -15.44
N LYS A 223 -8.50 -11.24 -15.67
CA LYS A 223 -7.42 -11.87 -16.42
C LYS A 223 -6.89 -13.12 -15.71
N VAL A 224 -6.66 -13.03 -14.40
CA VAL A 224 -6.24 -14.18 -13.59
C VAL A 224 -7.28 -15.29 -13.57
N PHE A 225 -8.57 -14.96 -13.48
CA PHE A 225 -9.64 -15.97 -13.51
C PHE A 225 -9.72 -16.68 -14.84
N LYS A 226 -9.64 -15.94 -15.94
CA LYS A 226 -9.59 -16.55 -17.27
C LYS A 226 -8.40 -17.50 -17.40
N LEU A 227 -7.22 -17.11 -16.90
CA LEU A 227 -6.01 -17.93 -16.98
C LEU A 227 -6.13 -19.22 -16.16
N ALA A 228 -6.67 -19.11 -14.94
CA ALA A 228 -6.89 -20.22 -14.03
C ALA A 228 -8.10 -21.10 -14.40
N SER A 229 -8.80 -20.80 -15.52
CA SER A 229 -10.07 -21.44 -15.88
C SER A 229 -11.10 -21.37 -14.76
N TRP A 230 -11.19 -20.21 -14.10
CA TRP A 230 -12.17 -19.92 -13.06
C TRP A 230 -13.23 -18.95 -13.57
N ARG A 231 -14.45 -19.09 -13.06
CA ARG A 231 -15.53 -18.13 -13.24
C ARG A 231 -16.33 -17.99 -11.96
N THR A 232 -16.93 -16.83 -11.75
CA THR A 232 -17.97 -16.63 -10.74
C THR A 232 -19.29 -17.25 -11.18
N SER A 233 -19.83 -18.19 -10.41
CA SER A 233 -21.07 -18.92 -10.72
C SER A 233 -22.31 -18.03 -10.79
N ASP A 234 -22.33 -16.91 -10.05
CA ASP A 234 -23.44 -15.97 -9.96
C ASP A 234 -22.96 -14.51 -10.05
N LYS A 235 -23.71 -13.66 -10.76
CA LYS A 235 -23.51 -12.20 -10.79
C LYS A 235 -23.61 -11.60 -9.38
N ASN A 236 -24.43 -12.17 -8.50
CA ASN A 236 -24.54 -11.69 -7.12
C ASN A 236 -23.23 -11.86 -6.33
N HIS A 237 -22.44 -12.91 -6.61
CA HIS A 237 -21.13 -13.09 -5.98
C HIS A 237 -20.12 -12.03 -6.46
N CYS A 238 -20.13 -11.69 -7.76
CA CYS A 238 -19.35 -10.56 -8.27
C CYS A 238 -19.76 -9.24 -7.60
N LEU A 239 -21.05 -8.92 -7.57
CA LEU A 239 -21.54 -7.68 -6.96
C LEU A 239 -21.21 -7.60 -5.46
N SER A 240 -21.31 -8.73 -4.74
CA SER A 240 -20.93 -8.82 -3.33
C SER A 240 -19.44 -8.56 -3.14
N PHE A 241 -18.58 -9.14 -3.98
CA PHE A 241 -17.14 -8.90 -3.95
C PHE A 241 -16.80 -7.45 -4.30
N GLU A 242 -17.43 -6.88 -5.33
CA GLU A 242 -17.27 -5.47 -5.70
C GLU A 242 -17.60 -4.53 -4.54
N GLY A 243 -18.65 -4.82 -3.78
CA GLY A 243 -19.00 -4.07 -2.57
C GLY A 243 -17.95 -4.14 -1.46
N LYS A 244 -17.08 -5.17 -1.45
CA LYS A 244 -15.96 -5.31 -0.52
C LYS A 244 -14.70 -4.56 -0.96
N LEU A 245 -14.64 -4.06 -2.19
CA LEU A 245 -13.46 -3.33 -2.68
C LEU A 245 -13.34 -1.93 -2.09
N ALA A 246 -14.46 -1.24 -1.84
CA ALA A 246 -14.43 0.12 -1.30
C ALA A 246 -13.75 0.22 0.09
N PRO A 247 -14.06 -0.65 1.08
CA PRO A 247 -13.32 -0.70 2.35
C PRO A 247 -11.81 -0.96 2.18
N ILE A 248 -11.44 -1.82 1.23
CA ILE A 248 -10.03 -2.13 0.94
C ILE A 248 -9.32 -0.87 0.41
N PHE A 249 -9.87 -0.19 -0.58
CA PHE A 249 -9.29 1.03 -1.15
C PHE A 249 -9.14 2.14 -0.11
N LYS A 250 -10.13 2.29 0.77
CA LYS A 250 -10.04 3.22 1.89
C LYS A 250 -8.91 2.84 2.86
N ALA A 251 -8.81 1.57 3.25
CA ALA A 251 -7.75 1.10 4.16
C ALA A 251 -6.36 1.26 3.55
N VAL A 252 -6.26 1.05 2.24
CA VAL A 252 -5.08 1.29 1.41
C VAL A 252 -4.67 2.78 1.43
N GLU A 253 -5.61 3.68 1.14
CA GLU A 253 -5.36 5.14 1.15
C GLU A 253 -4.93 5.60 2.55
N ASP A 254 -5.65 5.14 3.58
CA ASP A 254 -5.33 5.42 4.98
C ASP A 254 -3.92 4.94 5.37
N LEU A 255 -3.49 3.78 4.86
CA LEU A 255 -2.15 3.25 5.09
C LEU A 255 -1.08 4.05 4.35
N ARG A 256 -1.35 4.46 3.10
CA ARG A 256 -0.43 5.31 2.32
C ARG A 256 -0.21 6.64 3.03
N ILE A 257 -1.28 7.32 3.44
CA ILE A 257 -1.18 8.59 4.18
C ILE A 257 -0.42 8.38 5.50
N ALA A 258 -0.70 7.27 6.20
CA ALA A 258 -0.02 6.95 7.45
C ALA A 258 1.50 6.77 7.27
N LEU A 259 1.91 5.98 6.28
CA LEU A 259 3.31 5.71 5.98
C LEU A 259 4.01 6.94 5.42
N GLY A 260 3.40 7.58 4.43
CA GLY A 260 3.97 8.66 3.64
C GLY A 260 4.08 9.98 4.37
N GLU A 261 3.02 10.34 5.10
CA GLU A 261 2.84 11.72 5.56
C GLU A 261 2.87 11.86 7.08
N LYS A 262 2.32 10.87 7.79
CA LYS A 262 2.07 10.99 9.23
C LYS A 262 3.25 10.57 10.09
N ILE A 263 4.14 9.72 9.56
CA ILE A 263 5.37 9.30 10.21
C ILE A 263 6.54 9.95 9.50
N THR A 264 7.26 10.81 10.23
CA THR A 264 8.43 11.54 9.73
C THR A 264 9.68 11.27 10.56
N SER A 265 9.55 10.66 11.74
CA SER A 265 10.67 10.34 12.64
C SER A 265 11.53 9.18 12.14
N SER A 266 10.94 8.27 11.36
CA SER A 266 11.58 7.07 10.83
C SER A 266 11.02 6.71 9.45
N ASP A 267 11.84 6.06 8.65
CA ASP A 267 11.46 5.60 7.33
C ASP A 267 10.95 4.17 7.41
N ILE A 268 9.62 4.05 7.45
CA ILE A 268 8.90 2.78 7.58
C ILE A 268 8.29 2.45 6.21
N HIS A 269 8.47 1.20 5.82
CA HIS A 269 8.04 0.65 4.53
C HIS A 269 7.15 -0.57 4.75
N VAL A 270 6.27 -0.82 3.78
CA VAL A 270 5.55 -2.09 3.72
C VAL A 270 6.55 -3.20 3.40
N SER A 271 6.52 -4.27 4.18
CA SER A 271 7.35 -5.43 3.95
C SER A 271 6.59 -6.43 3.08
N LEU A 272 7.16 -6.74 1.93
CA LEU A 272 6.72 -7.80 1.03
C LEU A 272 7.85 -8.79 0.84
N VAL A 273 7.50 -10.07 0.68
CA VAL A 273 8.44 -11.12 0.33
C VAL A 273 8.21 -11.50 -1.14
N PRO A 274 9.22 -11.32 -2.02
CA PRO A 274 9.12 -11.77 -3.39
C PRO A 274 8.84 -13.28 -3.46
N PRO A 275 8.04 -13.74 -4.44
CA PRO A 275 7.96 -15.15 -4.79
C PRO A 275 9.36 -15.75 -4.98
N ASN A 276 9.49 -17.06 -4.73
CA ASN A 276 10.72 -17.84 -4.81
C ASN A 276 11.83 -17.48 -3.79
N SER A 277 11.61 -16.49 -2.92
CA SER A 277 12.52 -16.16 -1.83
C SER A 277 12.65 -17.32 -0.84
N ARG A 278 13.80 -17.44 -0.18
CA ARG A 278 13.98 -18.40 0.93
C ARG A 278 13.16 -17.97 2.13
N PHE A 279 12.40 -18.89 2.70
CA PHE A 279 11.66 -18.63 3.92
C PHE A 279 12.61 -18.41 5.10
N ASP A 280 12.36 -17.34 5.86
CA ASP A 280 13.11 -17.01 7.06
C ASP A 280 12.14 -16.71 8.22
N ALA A 281 12.04 -17.67 9.14
CA ALA A 281 11.14 -17.59 10.29
C ALA A 281 11.50 -16.48 11.30
N LEU A 282 12.66 -15.82 11.16
CA LEU A 282 13.02 -14.69 12.03
C LEU A 282 12.19 -13.44 11.73
N TRP A 283 11.76 -13.27 10.49
CA TRP A 283 11.05 -12.06 10.07
C TRP A 283 9.85 -12.32 9.17
N MET A 284 9.62 -13.56 8.74
CA MET A 284 8.42 -13.98 8.00
C MET A 284 7.53 -14.88 8.86
N ASP A 285 6.21 -14.80 8.64
CA ASP A 285 5.22 -15.68 9.25
C ASP A 285 4.60 -16.60 8.20
N ASN A 286 4.54 -17.92 8.44
CA ASN A 286 3.85 -18.83 7.52
C ASN A 286 2.35 -18.81 7.85
N GLY A 287 1.59 -18.00 7.10
CA GLY A 287 0.18 -17.72 7.38
C GLY A 287 -0.76 -18.93 7.29
N PHE A 288 -0.27 -20.08 6.82
CA PHE A 288 -1.02 -21.32 6.63
C PHE A 288 -0.46 -22.51 7.41
N ALA A 289 0.66 -22.36 8.12
CA ALA A 289 1.10 -23.39 9.03
C ALA A 289 0.10 -23.49 10.19
N GLU A 290 -0.47 -24.68 10.42
CA GLU A 290 -1.09 -24.94 11.71
C GLU A 290 -0.03 -24.68 12.79
N ALA A 291 -0.40 -23.92 13.83
CA ALA A 291 0.50 -23.41 14.88
C ALA A 291 1.35 -24.48 15.62
N LYS A 292 1.25 -25.76 15.24
CA LYS A 292 1.89 -26.91 15.85
C LYS A 292 3.00 -27.55 14.99
N ALA A 293 3.11 -27.27 13.70
CA ALA A 293 4.15 -27.85 12.85
C ALA A 293 5.29 -26.84 12.65
N LYS A 294 6.20 -26.75 13.64
CA LYS A 294 7.49 -26.11 13.38
C LYS A 294 8.22 -26.95 12.34
N PRO A 295 8.84 -26.34 11.31
CA PRO A 295 9.59 -27.07 10.30
C PRO A 295 10.64 -27.94 11.00
N VAL A 296 10.66 -29.23 10.67
CA VAL A 296 11.61 -30.18 11.25
C VAL A 296 13.00 -29.75 10.81
N GLN A 297 13.92 -29.53 11.75
CA GLN A 297 15.31 -29.20 11.44
C GLN A 297 15.90 -30.29 10.52
N GLY A 298 16.27 -29.90 9.30
CA GLY A 298 16.84 -30.80 8.28
C GLY A 298 16.03 -30.90 6.98
N GLU A 299 14.84 -30.30 6.92
CA GLU A 299 14.04 -30.27 5.68
C GLU A 299 14.64 -29.33 4.63
N SER A 300 14.40 -29.65 3.35
CA SER A 300 14.83 -28.86 2.20
C SER A 300 14.47 -27.37 2.35
N VAL A 301 15.35 -26.48 1.89
CA VAL A 301 15.14 -25.02 1.88
C VAL A 301 13.73 -24.69 1.39
N GLN A 302 12.87 -24.26 2.31
CA GLN A 302 11.49 -23.91 1.98
C GLN A 302 11.46 -22.57 1.23
N ARG A 303 10.70 -22.52 0.14
CA ARG A 303 10.55 -21.34 -0.70
C ARG A 303 9.18 -20.71 -0.51
N VAL A 304 9.17 -19.39 -0.53
CA VAL A 304 7.95 -18.58 -0.49
C VAL A 304 7.30 -18.59 -1.86
N VAL A 305 6.03 -18.94 -1.93
CA VAL A 305 5.21 -18.83 -3.15
C VAL A 305 4.74 -17.38 -3.33
N GLY A 306 4.33 -16.74 -2.24
CA GLY A 306 3.91 -15.35 -2.27
C GLY A 306 3.59 -14.79 -0.89
N THR A 307 3.43 -13.47 -0.83
CA THR A 307 2.98 -12.76 0.37
C THR A 307 1.45 -12.79 0.44
N THR A 308 0.91 -13.29 1.55
CA THR A 308 -0.54 -13.41 1.81
C THR A 308 -1.03 -12.46 2.90
N GLY A 309 -0.12 -11.73 3.54
CA GLY A 309 -0.40 -10.64 4.45
C GLY A 309 0.79 -9.70 4.53
N LEU A 310 0.51 -8.40 4.56
CA LEU A 310 1.51 -7.34 4.56
C LEU A 310 2.22 -7.26 5.90
N GLY A 311 3.53 -6.99 5.82
CA GLY A 311 4.35 -6.64 6.98
C GLY A 311 4.75 -5.17 6.99
N LEU A 312 5.56 -4.80 7.98
CA LEU A 312 6.19 -3.49 8.11
C LEU A 312 7.67 -3.68 8.44
N LYS A 313 8.52 -2.86 7.84
CA LYS A 313 9.95 -2.81 8.13
C LYS A 313 10.41 -1.37 8.26
N ARG A 314 11.37 -1.11 9.13
CA ARG A 314 11.95 0.21 9.38
C ARG A 314 13.40 0.24 8.89
N ALA A 315 13.76 1.24 8.12
CA ALA A 315 15.16 1.45 7.73
C ALA A 315 16.00 1.82 8.96
N ILE A 316 17.14 1.14 9.13
CA ILE A 316 18.09 1.40 10.20
C ILE A 316 19.16 2.36 9.68
N PHE A 317 19.06 3.63 10.05
CA PHE A 317 20.03 4.65 9.66
C PHE A 317 21.42 4.39 10.26
N GLY A 318 22.47 4.66 9.47
CA GLY A 318 23.86 4.52 9.89
C GLY A 318 24.40 3.07 9.90
N ARG A 319 23.56 2.06 9.64
CA ARG A 319 24.00 0.69 9.41
C ARG A 319 23.75 0.30 7.96
N ARG A 320 24.84 0.15 7.21
CA ARG A 320 24.80 -0.46 5.89
C ARG A 320 25.23 -1.92 5.99
N GLY A 321 24.60 -2.77 5.19
CA GLY A 321 25.04 -4.14 5.01
C GLY A 321 26.43 -4.20 4.36
N PRO A 322 27.06 -5.38 4.29
CA PRO A 322 28.35 -5.56 3.63
C PRO A 322 28.38 -5.07 2.17
N SER A 323 27.24 -5.11 1.48
CA SER A 323 27.04 -4.63 0.10
C SER A 323 26.71 -3.13 0.00
N GLY A 324 26.63 -2.40 1.11
CA GLY A 324 26.21 -1.00 1.13
C GLY A 324 24.70 -0.79 1.13
N GLU A 325 23.91 -1.87 1.14
CA GLU A 325 22.45 -1.86 1.21
C GLU A 325 21.92 -1.34 2.55
N VAL A 326 20.74 -0.71 2.52
CA VAL A 326 20.03 -0.24 3.70
C VAL A 326 19.58 -1.45 4.53
N MET A 327 19.96 -1.49 5.80
CA MET A 327 19.49 -2.52 6.72
C MET A 327 18.07 -2.21 7.19
N PHE A 328 17.25 -3.24 7.35
CA PHE A 328 15.87 -3.10 7.82
C PHE A 328 15.64 -3.88 9.11
N GLU A 329 14.85 -3.30 10.00
CA GLU A 329 14.30 -3.93 11.19
C GLU A 329 12.84 -4.32 10.93
N SER A 330 12.46 -5.57 11.20
CA SER A 330 11.07 -6.00 11.07
C SER A 330 10.22 -5.43 12.21
N ILE A 331 9.16 -4.69 11.87
CA ILE A 331 8.15 -4.20 12.84
C ILE A 331 6.97 -5.18 12.88
N LEU A 332 6.51 -5.61 11.71
CA LEU A 332 5.44 -6.58 11.54
C LEU A 332 5.91 -7.58 10.48
N SER A 333 6.00 -8.85 10.84
CA SER A 333 6.38 -9.89 9.90
C SER A 333 5.33 -10.05 8.79
N PRO A 334 5.70 -9.99 7.50
CA PRO A 334 4.78 -10.35 6.44
C PRO A 334 4.37 -11.81 6.56
N GLN A 335 3.09 -12.07 6.29
CA GLN A 335 2.58 -13.43 6.19
C GLN A 335 2.83 -13.95 4.78
N VAL A 336 3.39 -15.14 4.68
CA VAL A 336 3.74 -15.80 3.42
C VAL A 336 3.09 -17.17 3.34
N VAL A 337 2.90 -17.65 2.11
CA VAL A 337 2.56 -19.04 1.83
C VAL A 337 3.78 -19.73 1.23
N LEU A 338 4.08 -20.93 1.72
CA LEU A 338 5.22 -21.73 1.29
C LEU A 338 4.83 -22.73 0.20
N GLU A 339 5.80 -23.08 -0.64
CA GLU A 339 5.62 -24.06 -1.71
C GLU A 339 5.24 -25.44 -1.16
N SER A 340 5.85 -25.85 -0.04
CA SER A 340 5.51 -27.09 0.66
C SER A 340 4.06 -27.07 1.14
N THR A 341 3.64 -26.00 1.83
CA THR A 341 2.26 -25.86 2.30
C THR A 341 1.26 -25.97 1.15
N LEU A 342 1.57 -25.34 0.00
CA LEU A 342 0.69 -25.40 -1.16
C LEU A 342 0.63 -26.80 -1.77
N LYS A 343 1.78 -27.46 -1.93
CA LYS A 343 1.89 -28.84 -2.44
C LYS A 343 1.15 -29.84 -1.56
N ASP A 344 1.30 -29.72 -0.24
CA ASP A 344 0.61 -30.58 0.74
C ASP A 344 -0.91 -30.40 0.66
N THR A 345 -1.36 -29.18 0.37
CA THR A 345 -2.78 -28.87 0.27
C THR A 345 -3.40 -29.31 -1.06
N LEU A 346 -2.62 -29.28 -2.15
CA LEU A 346 -3.03 -29.78 -3.46
C LEU A 346 -3.02 -31.31 -3.52
N ASN A 347 -2.08 -31.95 -2.83
CA ASN A 347 -1.93 -33.40 -2.79
C ASN A 347 -2.07 -33.89 -1.35
N PRO A 348 -3.28 -33.85 -0.75
CA PRO A 348 -3.47 -34.32 0.60
C PRO A 348 -2.99 -35.78 0.70
N PRO A 349 -2.19 -36.13 1.72
CA PRO A 349 -1.71 -37.49 1.85
C PRO A 349 -2.90 -38.45 1.86
N PRO A 350 -2.81 -39.60 1.18
CA PRO A 350 -3.90 -40.55 1.11
C PRO A 350 -4.34 -40.84 2.53
N THR A 351 -5.61 -40.56 2.84
CA THR A 351 -6.18 -40.68 4.18
C THR A 351 -5.79 -42.04 4.71
N ARG A 352 -4.87 -42.07 5.69
CA ARG A 352 -4.49 -43.33 6.36
C ARG A 352 -5.78 -43.88 6.92
N ARG A 353 -6.33 -44.92 6.28
CA ARG A 353 -7.46 -45.68 6.79
C ARG A 353 -7.05 -46.10 8.20
N THR A 354 -7.61 -45.42 9.19
CA THR A 354 -7.51 -45.83 10.59
C THR A 354 -8.07 -47.24 10.62
N LYS A 355 -7.19 -48.23 10.82
CA LYS A 355 -7.63 -49.61 11.02
C LYS A 355 -8.65 -49.56 12.15
N PRO A 356 -9.86 -50.12 11.97
CA PRO A 356 -10.85 -50.14 13.03
C PRO A 356 -10.24 -50.87 14.22
N THR A 357 -9.92 -50.11 15.26
CA THR A 357 -9.55 -50.65 16.56
C THR A 357 -10.76 -51.44 17.03
N HIS A 358 -10.61 -52.77 17.10
CA HIS A 358 -11.62 -53.67 17.64
C HIS A 358 -12.13 -53.11 18.97
N LYS A 359 -13.38 -52.67 18.99
CA LYS A 359 -14.10 -52.38 20.24
C LYS A 359 -14.24 -53.70 20.98
N ALA A 360 -13.52 -53.83 22.09
CA ALA A 360 -13.84 -54.84 23.10
C ALA A 360 -15.26 -54.56 23.62
N GLU A 361 -16.08 -55.60 23.59
CA GLU A 361 -17.43 -55.63 24.14
C GLU A 361 -17.39 -55.28 25.63
N ILE A 362 -18.08 -54.21 26.01
CA ILE A 362 -18.46 -53.96 27.41
C ILE A 362 -19.93 -54.32 27.53
N SER A 363 -20.15 -55.30 28.40
CA SER A 363 -21.40 -55.91 28.78
C SER A 363 -22.38 -54.90 29.36
N THR A 364 -23.65 -54.99 28.96
CA THR A 364 -24.80 -54.35 29.60
C THR A 364 -25.13 -55.01 30.94
N PRO A 365 -25.81 -54.30 31.85
CA PRO A 365 -27.05 -54.87 32.35
C PRO A 365 -28.23 -53.87 32.50
N ASN A 366 -29.35 -54.34 31.97
CA ASN A 366 -30.77 -54.20 32.37
C ASN A 366 -31.53 -52.85 32.49
N PRO A 367 -32.84 -52.87 32.13
CA PRO A 367 -33.71 -51.70 32.07
C PRO A 367 -34.65 -51.57 33.29
N GLY A 368 -35.01 -50.35 33.65
CA GLY A 368 -36.03 -50.09 34.66
C GLY A 368 -36.70 -48.71 34.54
N MET A 369 -38.01 -48.75 34.31
CA MET A 369 -39.06 -47.81 34.76
C MET A 369 -39.26 -46.44 34.06
N VAL A 370 -40.20 -46.47 33.10
CA VAL A 370 -41.48 -45.72 33.01
C VAL A 370 -41.72 -44.55 33.99
N HIS A 371 -42.00 -43.35 33.46
CA HIS A 371 -43.24 -42.57 33.71
C HIS A 371 -43.45 -41.40 32.70
N PRO A 372 -44.70 -40.94 32.45
CA PRO A 372 -45.06 -40.14 31.27
C PRO A 372 -45.47 -38.67 31.53
N GLY A 373 -45.39 -37.87 30.45
CA GLY A 373 -46.28 -36.74 30.12
C GLY A 373 -45.74 -35.32 30.40
N PRO A 374 -46.40 -34.25 29.90
CA PRO A 374 -47.34 -34.16 28.77
C PRO A 374 -46.99 -33.07 27.72
N SER A 375 -47.69 -33.20 26.60
CA SER A 375 -47.83 -32.34 25.43
C SER A 375 -48.18 -30.87 25.67
N THR A 376 -47.74 -29.98 24.77
CA THR A 376 -48.46 -28.75 24.40
C THR A 376 -48.41 -28.48 22.91
N HIS A 377 -49.61 -28.26 22.35
CA HIS A 377 -49.99 -27.84 21.01
C HIS A 377 -49.45 -26.47 20.55
N ARG A 378 -49.49 -26.28 19.22
CA ARG A 378 -49.88 -25.07 18.41
C ARG A 378 -48.82 -24.74 17.35
N VAL A 379 -49.12 -24.27 16.14
CA VAL A 379 -50.34 -23.95 15.39
C VAL A 379 -49.94 -23.96 13.91
N ASN A 380 -50.82 -24.49 13.06
CA ASN A 380 -50.81 -24.32 11.61
C ASN A 380 -51.39 -22.96 11.25
N THR A 381 -50.77 -22.25 10.31
CA THR A 381 -51.47 -21.34 9.40
C THR A 381 -50.81 -21.37 8.03
N ASP A 382 -51.55 -21.92 7.08
CA ASP A 382 -51.36 -21.74 5.63
C ASP A 382 -51.68 -20.30 5.21
N VAL A 383 -50.93 -19.79 4.23
CA VAL A 383 -51.43 -18.81 3.25
C VAL A 383 -50.83 -19.14 1.88
N ASN A 384 -51.73 -19.38 0.91
CA ASN A 384 -51.48 -19.53 -0.52
C ASN A 384 -51.21 -18.17 -1.20
N HIS A 385 -50.28 -18.15 -2.18
CA HIS A 385 -50.49 -17.81 -3.61
C HIS A 385 -49.18 -17.37 -4.29
N SER A 386 -48.80 -18.04 -5.39
CA SER A 386 -48.72 -17.42 -6.72
C SER A 386 -47.95 -18.31 -7.71
N LEU A 387 -48.63 -18.68 -8.80
CA LEU A 387 -48.10 -19.34 -9.98
C LEU A 387 -47.23 -18.38 -10.79
N VAL A 388 -46.00 -18.77 -11.14
CA VAL A 388 -45.32 -18.36 -12.37
C VAL A 388 -44.62 -19.59 -12.97
N ALA A 389 -44.81 -19.76 -14.28
CA ALA A 389 -44.46 -20.94 -15.06
C ALA A 389 -43.00 -21.42 -14.89
N LYS A 390 -42.83 -22.66 -14.43
CA LYS A 390 -41.57 -23.40 -14.53
C LYS A 390 -41.48 -24.03 -15.92
N VAL A 391 -40.64 -23.48 -16.78
CA VAL A 391 -40.07 -24.24 -17.91
C VAL A 391 -39.11 -25.27 -17.31
N ASN A 392 -39.35 -26.54 -17.60
CA ASN A 392 -38.59 -27.66 -17.06
C ASN A 392 -37.22 -27.76 -17.75
N CYS A 393 -36.19 -27.09 -17.20
CA CYS A 393 -34.82 -27.16 -17.73
C CYS A 393 -34.22 -28.58 -17.81
N LYS A 394 -34.85 -29.58 -17.17
CA LYS A 394 -34.43 -30.98 -17.29
C LYS A 394 -34.80 -31.60 -18.65
N GLU A 395 -35.90 -31.18 -19.27
CA GLU A 395 -36.32 -31.70 -20.59
C GLU A 395 -35.49 -31.09 -21.72
N LEU A 396 -35.18 -29.79 -21.64
CA LEU A 396 -34.36 -29.11 -22.66
C LEU A 396 -32.90 -29.61 -22.66
N ASN A 397 -32.33 -29.91 -21.48
CA ASN A 397 -30.99 -30.49 -21.40
C ASN A 397 -30.94 -31.97 -21.83
N SER A 398 -32.04 -32.72 -21.66
CA SER A 398 -32.15 -34.10 -22.17
C SER A 398 -32.18 -34.12 -23.70
N GLU A 399 -32.89 -33.20 -24.35
CA GLU A 399 -32.95 -33.13 -25.81
C GLU A 399 -31.63 -32.68 -26.44
N ILE A 400 -30.95 -31.69 -25.85
CA ILE A 400 -29.62 -31.24 -26.31
C ILE A 400 -28.57 -32.35 -26.13
N TYR A 401 -28.64 -33.11 -25.03
CA TYR A 401 -27.76 -34.26 -24.79
C TYR A 401 -28.04 -35.41 -25.77
N GLN A 402 -29.31 -35.73 -26.06
CA GLN A 402 -29.68 -36.74 -27.05
C GLN A 402 -29.29 -36.33 -28.48
N MET A 403 -29.30 -35.04 -28.79
CA MET A 403 -28.86 -34.50 -30.08
C MET A 403 -27.33 -34.55 -30.23
N ALA A 404 -26.58 -34.25 -29.16
CA ALA A 404 -25.12 -34.39 -29.12
C ALA A 404 -24.67 -35.86 -29.21
N VAL A 405 -25.40 -36.78 -28.57
CA VAL A 405 -25.15 -38.23 -28.67
C VAL A 405 -25.44 -38.74 -30.10
N ARG A 406 -26.49 -38.25 -30.77
CA ARG A 406 -26.76 -38.55 -32.19
C ARG A 406 -25.64 -38.06 -33.11
N LEU A 407 -25.20 -36.80 -32.95
CA LEU A 407 -24.09 -36.22 -33.73
C LEU A 407 -22.77 -36.96 -33.49
N SER A 408 -22.48 -37.39 -32.26
CA SER A 408 -21.28 -38.18 -31.97
C SER A 408 -21.32 -39.57 -32.62
N LYS A 409 -22.52 -40.18 -32.74
CA LYS A 409 -22.72 -41.45 -33.45
C LYS A 409 -22.59 -41.30 -34.97
N GLU A 410 -23.13 -40.24 -35.56
CA GLU A 410 -23.04 -40.02 -37.01
C GLU A 410 -21.61 -39.66 -37.45
N VAL A 411 -20.86 -38.87 -36.66
CA VAL A 411 -19.52 -38.41 -37.04
C VAL A 411 -18.43 -39.47 -36.79
N VAL A 412 -18.57 -40.27 -35.74
CA VAL A 412 -17.55 -41.25 -35.34
C VAL A 412 -17.90 -42.69 -35.73
N TYR A 413 -19.19 -43.04 -35.85
CA TYR A 413 -19.60 -44.43 -36.06
C TYR A 413 -19.98 -44.75 -37.51
N GLU A 414 -20.63 -43.83 -38.25
CA GLU A 414 -21.08 -44.13 -39.62
C GLU A 414 -19.94 -44.14 -40.66
N ARG A 415 -18.82 -43.44 -40.42
CA ARG A 415 -17.63 -43.55 -41.30
C ARG A 415 -16.71 -44.75 -41.00
N THR A 416 -16.92 -45.45 -39.89
CA THR A 416 -16.15 -46.64 -39.52
C THR A 416 -16.90 -47.95 -39.75
N GLN A 417 -18.19 -47.93 -40.08
CA GLN A 417 -18.95 -49.15 -40.39
C GLN A 417 -18.70 -49.71 -41.80
N GLU A 418 -18.00 -48.98 -42.67
CA GLU A 418 -17.65 -49.47 -44.02
C GLU A 418 -16.21 -49.98 -44.13
N LEU A 419 -15.42 -49.93 -43.05
CA LEU A 419 -14.03 -50.37 -43.08
C LEU A 419 -13.86 -51.77 -42.47
N PRO A 420 -13.25 -52.73 -43.18
CA PRO A 420 -12.88 -54.03 -42.65
C PRO A 420 -12.07 -53.91 -41.35
N VAL A 421 -12.21 -54.89 -40.45
CA VAL A 421 -11.49 -54.95 -39.16
C VAL A 421 -9.98 -54.80 -39.33
N GLU A 422 -9.44 -55.26 -40.46
CA GLU A 422 -8.03 -55.17 -40.85
C GLU A 422 -7.55 -53.72 -41.07
N ASP A 423 -8.46 -52.80 -41.42
CA ASP A 423 -8.16 -51.38 -41.63
C ASP A 423 -8.27 -50.57 -40.33
N LEU A 424 -9.04 -51.05 -39.35
CA LEU A 424 -9.17 -50.40 -38.04
C LEU A 424 -7.82 -50.46 -37.27
N ASP A 425 -7.16 -51.62 -37.31
CA ASP A 425 -5.83 -51.80 -36.72
C ASP A 425 -4.76 -50.98 -37.46
N GLN A 426 -4.90 -50.76 -38.78
CA GLN A 426 -4.03 -49.83 -39.52
C GLN A 426 -4.26 -48.37 -39.15
N VAL A 427 -5.52 -47.96 -38.90
CA VAL A 427 -5.83 -46.60 -38.44
C VAL A 427 -5.27 -46.38 -37.04
N TYR A 428 -5.43 -47.34 -36.12
CA TYR A 428 -4.83 -47.25 -34.79
C TYR A 428 -3.29 -47.25 -34.85
N ALA A 429 -2.68 -48.09 -35.68
CA ALA A 429 -1.22 -48.11 -35.88
C ALA A 429 -0.71 -46.80 -36.54
N HIS A 430 -1.47 -46.20 -37.46
CA HIS A 430 -1.11 -44.93 -38.10
C HIS A 430 -1.21 -43.75 -37.14
N VAL A 431 -2.24 -43.73 -36.30
CA VAL A 431 -2.44 -42.72 -35.25
C VAL A 431 -1.40 -42.88 -34.12
N GLU A 432 -1.06 -44.12 -33.73
CA GLU A 432 0.02 -44.42 -32.79
C GLU A 432 1.40 -44.02 -33.37
N LYS A 433 1.61 -44.20 -34.68
CA LYS A 433 2.84 -43.79 -35.38
C LYS A 433 2.97 -42.27 -35.55
N MET A 434 1.86 -41.55 -35.76
CA MET A 434 1.87 -40.08 -35.83
C MET A 434 2.11 -39.42 -34.47
N MET A 435 1.49 -39.95 -33.41
CA MET A 435 1.45 -39.28 -32.11
C MET A 435 2.43 -39.86 -31.09
N GLY A 436 3.01 -41.03 -31.38
CA GLY A 436 3.86 -41.77 -30.46
C GLY A 436 3.04 -42.54 -29.43
N ARG A 437 3.45 -43.80 -29.18
CA ARG A 437 2.82 -44.73 -28.24
C ARG A 437 2.54 -44.17 -26.83
N PRO A 438 3.40 -43.34 -26.22
CA PRO A 438 3.12 -42.76 -24.90
C PRO A 438 1.93 -41.78 -24.90
N LEU A 439 1.80 -40.97 -25.96
CA LEU A 439 0.73 -39.98 -26.07
C LEU A 439 -0.61 -40.65 -26.42
N PHE A 440 -0.57 -41.66 -27.29
CA PHE A 440 -1.73 -42.48 -27.64
C PHE A 440 -2.32 -43.20 -26.43
N LEU A 441 -1.48 -43.85 -25.61
CA LEU A 441 -1.92 -44.52 -24.38
C LEU A 441 -2.40 -43.52 -23.32
N THR A 442 -1.82 -42.32 -23.27
CA THR A 442 -2.26 -41.26 -22.36
C THR A 442 -3.64 -40.75 -22.73
N LEU A 443 -3.92 -40.51 -24.02
CA LEU A 443 -5.23 -40.08 -24.50
C LEU A 443 -6.31 -41.15 -24.33
N ALA A 444 -5.98 -42.43 -24.56
CA ALA A 444 -6.90 -43.53 -24.30
C ALA A 444 -7.24 -43.68 -22.81
N LYS A 445 -6.26 -43.44 -21.93
CA LYS A 445 -6.42 -43.46 -20.47
C LYS A 445 -7.19 -42.25 -19.96
N GLU A 446 -7.05 -41.09 -20.61
CA GLU A 446 -7.75 -39.86 -20.27
C GLU A 446 -9.20 -39.85 -20.79
N ALA A 447 -9.45 -40.43 -21.96
CA ALA A 447 -10.80 -40.70 -22.47
C ALA A 447 -11.57 -41.62 -21.50
N TRP A 448 -10.91 -42.67 -20.98
CA TRP A 448 -11.49 -43.56 -19.98
C TRP A 448 -11.71 -42.88 -18.61
N ARG A 449 -10.82 -41.97 -18.20
CA ARG A 449 -11.00 -41.16 -16.97
C ARG A 449 -12.12 -40.12 -17.09
N SER A 450 -12.27 -39.46 -18.24
CA SER A 450 -13.33 -38.48 -18.45
C SER A 450 -14.73 -39.11 -18.50
N SER A 451 -14.82 -40.41 -18.82
CA SER A 451 -16.08 -41.17 -18.82
C SER A 451 -16.62 -41.51 -17.41
N LEU A 452 -15.90 -41.22 -16.32
CA LEU A 452 -16.24 -41.71 -14.98
C LEU A 452 -16.48 -40.64 -13.90
N ASP A 453 -16.33 -39.34 -14.18
CA ASP A 453 -16.45 -38.31 -13.14
C ASP A 453 -17.07 -37.00 -13.69
N ASP A 454 -18.40 -36.99 -13.83
CA ASP A 454 -19.20 -35.79 -14.15
C ASP A 454 -19.40 -34.86 -12.92
N SER A 455 -18.67 -35.07 -11.83
CA SER A 455 -18.62 -34.07 -10.76
C SER A 455 -17.68 -32.94 -11.17
N ILE A 456 -18.25 -31.78 -11.50
CA ILE A 456 -17.50 -30.53 -11.63
C ILE A 456 -16.73 -30.33 -10.32
N LYS A 457 -15.44 -30.68 -10.31
CA LYS A 457 -14.60 -30.52 -9.12
C LYS A 457 -14.52 -29.04 -8.80
N ALA A 458 -15.07 -28.66 -7.65
CA ALA A 458 -14.86 -27.33 -7.13
C ALA A 458 -13.35 -27.08 -7.03
N PRO A 459 -12.85 -25.91 -7.45
CA PRO A 459 -11.42 -25.61 -7.38
C PRO A 459 -10.95 -25.70 -5.93
N ASN A 460 -9.70 -26.12 -5.70
CA ASN A 460 -9.19 -26.32 -4.35
C ASN A 460 -9.33 -24.99 -3.55
N PRO A 461 -10.14 -24.96 -2.48
CA PRO A 461 -10.49 -23.70 -1.81
C PRO A 461 -9.27 -23.00 -1.21
N PHE A 462 -8.22 -23.76 -0.86
CA PHE A 462 -6.97 -23.19 -0.35
C PHE A 462 -6.14 -22.53 -1.44
N LEU A 463 -5.96 -23.18 -2.60
CA LEU A 463 -5.25 -22.57 -3.73
C LEU A 463 -5.96 -21.29 -4.17
N VAL A 464 -7.29 -21.34 -4.29
CA VAL A 464 -8.12 -20.18 -4.62
C VAL A 464 -7.90 -19.06 -3.60
N CYS A 465 -7.95 -19.35 -2.30
CA CYS A 465 -7.74 -18.32 -1.27
C CYS A 465 -6.30 -17.76 -1.28
N ALA A 466 -5.29 -18.60 -1.46
CA ALA A 466 -3.89 -18.17 -1.47
C ALA A 466 -3.58 -17.29 -2.69
N VAL A 467 -4.01 -17.72 -3.88
CA VAL A 467 -3.87 -16.96 -5.12
C VAL A 467 -4.63 -15.65 -5.03
N LEU A 468 -5.90 -15.69 -4.63
CA LEU A 468 -6.71 -14.49 -4.51
C LEU A 468 -6.13 -13.50 -3.49
N ARG A 469 -5.59 -13.97 -2.36
CA ARG A 469 -4.92 -13.10 -1.39
C ARG A 469 -3.66 -12.48 -1.97
N ALA A 470 -2.78 -13.29 -2.55
CA ALA A 470 -1.55 -12.79 -3.18
C ALA A 470 -1.88 -11.80 -4.30
N HIS A 471 -2.92 -12.07 -5.09
CA HIS A 471 -3.33 -11.23 -6.20
C HIS A 471 -4.05 -9.97 -5.76
N ILE A 472 -4.98 -10.03 -4.79
CA ILE A 472 -5.61 -8.83 -4.24
C ILE A 472 -4.59 -7.99 -3.50
N ILE A 473 -3.67 -8.58 -2.72
CA ILE A 473 -2.55 -7.84 -2.14
C ILE A 473 -1.77 -7.16 -3.25
N TYR A 474 -1.32 -7.91 -4.25
CA TYR A 474 -0.57 -7.33 -5.36
C TYR A 474 -1.35 -6.21 -6.05
N ILE A 475 -2.64 -6.43 -6.35
CA ILE A 475 -3.38 -5.45 -7.11
C ILE A 475 -3.70 -4.24 -6.24
N CYS A 476 -4.07 -4.42 -4.97
CA CYS A 476 -4.16 -3.33 -4.00
C CYS A 476 -2.87 -2.52 -3.97
N MET A 477 -1.71 -3.18 -4.10
CA MET A 477 -0.47 -2.47 -4.34
C MET A 477 -0.52 -1.75 -5.68
N THR A 478 -0.69 -2.43 -6.81
CA THR A 478 -0.70 -1.75 -8.11
C THR A 478 -1.77 -0.68 -8.32
N ILE A 479 -2.82 -0.64 -7.48
CA ILE A 479 -3.90 0.33 -7.47
C ILE A 479 -3.53 1.55 -6.64
N ILE A 480 -2.86 1.37 -5.48
CA ILE A 480 -2.05 2.45 -4.89
C ILE A 480 -1.16 3.07 -5.96
N ASP A 481 -0.77 2.24 -6.94
CA ASP A 481 0.19 2.56 -7.96
C ASP A 481 -0.41 2.95 -9.32
N LYS A 482 -1.72 3.26 -9.44
CA LYS A 482 -2.29 3.88 -10.66
C LYS A 482 -3.30 4.97 -10.30
N GLY A 483 -2.95 6.22 -10.53
CA GLY A 483 -3.94 7.31 -10.64
C GLY A 483 -4.61 7.30 -12.02
N PRO A 484 -5.64 8.14 -12.23
CA PRO A 484 -6.35 8.20 -13.49
C PRO A 484 -5.48 8.85 -14.58
N LEU A 485 -5.64 8.36 -15.80
CA LEU A 485 -5.23 9.04 -17.04
C LEU A 485 -6.03 10.34 -17.16
N ILE A 486 -5.34 11.49 -17.17
CA ILE A 486 -5.91 12.77 -17.63
C ILE A 486 -5.77 12.84 -19.15
#